data_AF-A0A485MB22-F1
#
_entry.id   AF-A0A485MB22-F1
#
_cell.length_a   1.000
_cell.length_b   1.000
_cell.length_c   1.000
_cell.angle_alpha   90.00
_cell.angle_beta   90.00
_cell.angle_gamma   90.00
#
_symmetry.space_group_name_H-M   'P 1'
#
loop_
_entity.id
_entity.type
_entity.pdbx_description
1 polymer ?
#
loop_
_entity_poly.entity_id
_entity_poly.type
_entity_poly.pdbx_seq_one_letter_code
_entity_poly.pdbx_strand_id
1 'polypeptide(L)' 'MLHLLSEFIKYKDNVVKLAEFYYEHAAILMELKGRFPNWENYVNQYLSAEVRAGLRERGVPL' A
#
# COMPACT_ATOMS: atom_id res chain seq x y z
N MET A 1 -2.19 13.50 2.28
CA MET A 1 -3.07 12.59 1.50
C MET A 1 -2.73 12.55 0.02
N LEU A 2 -2.82 13.65 -0.75
CA LEU A 2 -2.46 13.63 -2.18
C LEU A 2 -1.01 13.17 -2.43
N HIS A 3 -0.06 13.56 -1.57
CA HIS A 3 1.32 13.09 -1.67
C HIS A 3 1.46 11.57 -1.49
N LEU A 4 0.64 10.93 -0.64
CA LEU A 4 0.67 9.49 -0.40
C LEU A 4 0.23 8.73 -1.64
N LEU A 5 -0.81 9.25 -2.31
CA LEU A 5 -1.29 8.68 -3.56
C LEU A 5 -0.22 8.77 -4.64
N SER A 6 0.46 9.92 -4.75
CA SER A 6 1.57 10.11 -5.69
C SER A 6 2.76 9.18 -5.41
N GLU A 7 3.16 9.04 -4.14
CA GLU A 7 4.22 8.11 -3.74
C GLU A 7 3.84 6.65 -3.98
N PHE A 8 2.61 6.27 -3.64
CA PHE A 8 2.08 4.94 -3.91
C PHE A 8 2.13 4.62 -5.41
N ILE A 9 1.60 5.51 -6.27
CA ILE A 9 1.60 5.32 -7.73
C ILE A 9 3.03 5.24 -8.26
N LYS A 10 3.94 6.08 -7.76
CA LYS A 10 5.36 6.08 -8.14
C LYS A 10 6.05 4.75 -7.84
N TYR A 11 5.69 4.10 -6.72
CA TYR A 11 6.32 2.86 -6.28
C TYR A 11 5.47 1.60 -6.51
N LYS A 12 4.33 1.69 -7.20
CA LYS A 12 3.34 0.61 -7.32
C LYS A 12 3.90 -0.72 -7.83
N ASP A 13 4.98 -0.68 -8.62
CA ASP A 13 5.64 -1.87 -9.19
C ASP A 13 6.95 -2.23 -8.46
N ASN A 14 7.34 -1.48 -7.44
CA ASN A 14 8.56 -1.69 -6.66
C ASN A 14 8.21 -2.16 -5.24
N VAL A 15 8.25 -3.47 -5.04
CA VAL A 15 7.93 -4.14 -3.76
C VAL A 15 8.72 -3.55 -2.59
N VAL A 16 10.02 -3.26 -2.78
CA VAL A 16 10.88 -2.74 -1.72
C VAL A 16 10.41 -1.36 -1.27
N LYS A 17 10.25 -0.45 -2.23
CA LYS A 17 9.83 0.92 -1.96
C LYS A 17 8.40 1.01 -1.47
N LEU A 18 7.53 0.14 -1.95
CA LEU A 18 6.16 0.11 -1.47
C LEU A 18 6.07 -0.43 -0.03
N ALA A 19 6.87 -1.43 0.33
CA ALA A 19 6.95 -1.90 1.72
C ALA A 19 7.45 -0.80 2.66
N GLU A 20 8.52 -0.08 2.28
CA GLU A 20 9.01 1.09 3.02
C GLU A 20 7.91 2.13 3.22
N PHE A 21 7.17 2.47 2.14
CA PHE A 21 6.03 3.38 2.19
C PHE A 21 4.94 2.93 3.19
N TYR A 22 4.58 1.64 3.18
CA TYR A 22 3.56 1.12 4.10
C TYR A 22 3.98 1.23 5.57
N TYR A 23 5.26 0.98 5.86
CA TYR A 23 5.79 1.08 7.21
C TYR A 23 5.95 2.53 7.67
N GLU A 24 6.45 3.40 6.80
CA GLU A 24 6.63 4.84 7.10
C GLU A 24 5.30 5.53 7.38
N HIS A 25 4.25 5.16 6.63
CA HIS A 25 2.94 5.80 6.71
C HIS A 25 1.89 4.94 7.43
N ALA A 26 2.30 3.96 8.24
CA ALA A 26 1.41 2.98 8.85
C ALA A 26 0.23 3.62 9.63
N ALA A 27 0.50 4.67 10.41
CA ALA A 27 -0.53 5.34 11.22
C ALA A 27 -1.65 5.96 10.36
N ILE A 28 -1.28 6.69 9.29
CA ILE A 28 -2.26 7.37 8.43
C ILE A 28 -2.98 6.37 7.51
N LEU A 29 -2.31 5.30 7.09
CA LEU A 29 -2.94 4.20 6.34
C LEU A 29 -3.94 3.43 7.20
N MET A 30 -3.64 3.22 8.49
CA MET A 30 -4.56 2.60 9.43
C MET A 30 -5.82 3.46 9.65
N GLU A 31 -5.65 4.78 9.77
CA GLU A 31 -6.77 5.71 9.86
C GLU A 31 -7.63 5.69 8.57
N LEU A 32 -6.99 5.66 7.40
CA LEU A 32 -7.69 5.54 6.12
C LEU A 32 -8.46 4.23 6.01
N LYS A 33 -7.90 3.10 6.46
CA LYS A 33 -8.59 1.81 6.51
C LYS A 33 -9.85 1.88 7.39
N GLY A 34 -9.78 2.57 8.53
CA GLY A 34 -10.93 2.79 9.40
C GLY A 34 -12.03 3.67 8.77
N ARG A 35 -11.63 4.68 7.98
CA ARG A 35 -12.57 5.60 7.29
C ARG A 35 -13.15 5.01 6.00
N PHE A 36 -12.41 4.14 5.32
CA PHE A 36 -12.76 3.56 4.02
C PHE A 36 -12.66 2.03 4.08
N PRO A 37 -13.77 1.32 4.37
CA PRO A 37 -13.75 -0.14 4.54
C PRO A 37 -13.26 -0.92 3.31
N ASN A 38 -13.40 -0.34 2.11
CA ASN A 38 -12.99 -0.93 0.84
C ASN A 38 -11.61 -0.46 0.34
N TRP A 39 -10.86 0.28 1.17
CA TRP A 39 -9.52 0.80 0.85
C TRP A 39 -8.60 -0.30 0.29
N GLU A 40 -8.56 -1.45 0.97
CA GLU A 40 -7.69 -2.57 0.63
C GLU A 40 -8.01 -3.15 -0.74
N ASN A 41 -9.30 -3.35 -1.03
CA ASN A 41 -9.75 -3.79 -2.35
C ASN A 41 -9.41 -2.78 -3.45
N TYR A 42 -9.56 -1.49 -3.17
CA TYR A 42 -9.21 -0.42 -4.10
C TYR A 42 -7.72 -0.45 -4.43
N VAL A 43 -6.86 -0.48 -3.41
CA VAL A 43 -5.41 -0.50 -3.59
C VAL A 43 -4.94 -1.76 -4.32
N ASN A 44 -5.51 -2.92 -3.98
CA ASN A 44 -5.18 -4.19 -4.62
C ASN A 44 -5.51 -4.25 -6.12
N GLN A 45 -6.36 -3.36 -6.65
CA GLN A 45 -6.61 -3.24 -8.09
C GLN A 45 -5.44 -2.58 -8.85
N TYR A 46 -4.59 -1.82 -8.15
CA TYR A 46 -3.46 -1.10 -8.74
C TYR A 46 -2.13 -1.86 -8.62
N LEU A 47 -2.12 -2.97 -7.90
CA LEU A 47 -0.94 -3.81 -7.67
C LEU A 47 -1.04 -5.11 -8.46
N SER A 48 0.07 -5.52 -9.08
CA SER A 48 0.15 -6.83 -9.74
C SER A 48 0.07 -7.97 -8.72
N ALA A 49 -0.15 -9.20 -9.20
CA ALA A 49 -0.15 -10.37 -8.32
C ALA A 49 1.22 -10.58 -7.65
N GLU A 50 2.30 -10.36 -8.40
CA GLU A 50 3.69 -10.50 -7.95
C GLU A 50 4.02 -9.47 -6.88
N VAL A 51 3.60 -8.21 -7.06
CA VAL A 51 3.83 -7.16 -6.07
C VAL A 51 3.08 -7.46 -4.77
N ARG A 52 1.82 -7.89 -4.86
CA ARG A 52 1.02 -8.29 -3.70
C ARG A 52 1.65 -9.47 -2.95
N ALA A 53 2.14 -10.48 -3.68
CA ALA A 53 2.85 -11.60 -3.10
C ALA A 53 4.11 -11.14 -2.35
N GLY A 54 4.95 -10.33 -3.00
CA GLY A 54 6.18 -9.81 -2.38
C GLY A 54 5.95 -8.93 -1.16
N LEU A 55 4.83 -8.19 -1.11
CA LEU A 55 4.45 -7.39 0.05
C LEU A 55 4.00 -8.26 1.24
N ARG A 56 3.24 -9.32 0.97
CA ARG A 56 2.85 -10.30 2.00
C ARG A 56 4.05 -11.03 2.59
N GLU A 57 5.02 -11.43 1.78
CA GLU A 57 6.27 -12.04 2.25
C GLU A 57 7.08 -11.10 3.16
N ARG A 58 6.91 -9.79 3.00
CA ARG A 58 7.53 -8.74 3.81
C ARG A 58 6.71 -8.34 5.04
N GLY A 59 5.59 -9.00 5.30
CA GLY A 59 4.73 -8.71 6.44
C GLY A 59 3.89 -7.45 6.31
N VAL A 60 3.77 -6.87 5.11
CA VAL A 60 2.87 -5.73 4.88
C VAL A 60 1.43 -6.22 4.99
N PRO A 61 0.60 -5.63 5.87
CA PRO A 61 -0.81 -5.98 6.00
C PRO A 61 -1.59 -5.31 4.84
N LEU A 62 -1.50 -5.94 3.66
CA LEU A 62 -2.35 -5.64 2.50
C LEU A 62 -3.75 -6.16 2.80
#